data_AF-A0A1Z9F9X7-F1
#
_entry.id   AF-A0A1Z9F9X7-F1
#
_cell.length_a   1.000
_cell.length_b   1.000
_cell.length_c   1.000
_cell.angle_alpha   90.00
_cell.angle_beta   90.00
_cell.angle_gamma   90.00
#
_symmetry.space_group_name_H-M   'P 1'
#
loop_
_entity.id
_entity.type
_entity.pdbx_description
1 polymer ?
#
loop_
_entity_poly.entity_id
_entity_poly.type
_entity_poly.pdbx_seq_one_letter_code
_entity_poly.pdbx_strand_id
1 'polypeptide(L)'
;MKLFITILIYLISFFSVSFEIIKDSHFTLSLKCQELLNKKKFTLYENNGSWTNNYSNYGTSFCYGTIQSIINSYEGLLVICEHLDSDDEKF
;
A
#
# COMPACT_ATOMS: atom_id res chain seq x y z
N MET A 1 -40.85 7.13 22.41
CA MET A 1 -39.71 8.03 22.08
C MET A 1 -38.40 7.60 22.72
N LYS A 2 -38.28 7.48 24.05
CA LYS A 2 -36.99 7.14 24.70
C LYS A 2 -36.37 5.83 24.21
N LEU A 3 -37.16 4.74 24.13
CA LEU A 3 -36.71 3.44 23.62
C LEU A 3 -36.19 3.52 22.18
N PHE A 4 -36.90 4.26 21.32
CA PHE A 4 -36.54 4.45 19.91
C PHE A 4 -35.20 5.20 19.77
N ILE A 5 -35.00 6.24 20.58
CA ILE A 5 -33.74 6.99 20.62
C ILE A 5 -32.60 6.09 21.10
N THR A 6 -32.81 5.26 22.11
CA THR A 6 -31.79 4.31 22.60
C THR A 6 -31.41 3.28 21.55
N ILE A 7 -32.37 2.72 20.81
CA ILE A 7 -32.11 1.78 19.71
C ILE A 7 -31.31 2.48 18.60
N LEU A 8 -31.69 3.71 18.24
CA LEU A 8 -31.00 4.48 17.21
C LEU A 8 -29.54 4.76 17.59
N ILE A 9 -29.28 5.18 18.84
CA ILE A 9 -27.93 5.43 19.34
C ILE A 9 -27.10 4.14 19.30
N TYR A 10 -27.67 3.01 19.74
CA TYR A 10 -26.99 1.72 19.71
C TYR A 10 -26.59 1.31 18.28
N LEU A 11 -27.50 1.47 17.31
CA LEU A 11 -27.22 1.17 15.90
C LEU A 11 -26.08 2.04 15.36
N ILE A 12 -26.12 3.34 15.61
CA ILE A 12 -25.08 4.27 15.15
C ILE A 12 -23.72 3.91 15.77
N SER A 13 -23.69 3.59 17.07
CA SER A 13 -22.45 3.16 17.74
C SER A 13 -21.92 1.84 17.19
N PHE A 14 -22.79 0.88 16.85
CA PHE A 14 -22.39 -0.39 16.26
C PHE A 14 -21.78 -0.21 14.87
N PHE A 15 -22.35 0.66 14.03
CA PHE A 15 -21.79 1.00 12.71
C PHE A 15 -20.52 1.86 12.76
N SER A 16 -20.22 2.47 13.91
CA SER A 16 -19.03 3.30 14.10
C SER A 16 -17.77 2.49 14.47
N VAL A 17 -17.88 1.16 14.57
CA VAL A 17 -16.72 0.29 14.81
C VAL A 17 -15.91 0.19 13.52
N SER A 18 -14.71 0.76 13.53
CA SER A 18 -13.75 0.56 12.46
C SER A 18 -13.23 -0.87 12.50
N PHE A 19 -13.26 -1.55 11.36
CA PHE A 19 -12.61 -2.85 11.20
C PHE A 19 -11.25 -2.67 10.53
N GLU A 20 -10.25 -3.39 11.01
CA GLU A 20 -8.93 -3.39 10.39
C GLU A 20 -8.95 -4.23 9.10
N ILE A 21 -8.27 -3.71 8.06
CA ILE A 21 -7.95 -4.48 6.87
C ILE A 21 -6.52 -5.01 7.04
N ILE A 22 -6.40 -6.32 7.21
CA ILE A 22 -5.11 -7.01 7.27
C ILE A 22 -4.82 -7.54 5.86
N LYS A 23 -3.68 -7.15 5.29
CA LYS A 23 -3.23 -7.62 3.96
C LYS A 23 -1.98 -8.48 4.10
N ASP A 24 -2.08 -9.73 3.66
CA ASP A 24 -0.94 -10.59 3.41
C ASP A 24 -0.50 -10.40 1.97
N SER A 25 0.82 -10.37 1.74
CA SER A 25 1.33 -10.05 0.42
C SER A 25 2.63 -10.78 0.07
N HIS A 26 2.76 -11.10 -1.20
CA HIS A 26 3.88 -11.83 -1.77
C HIS A 26 4.40 -11.06 -2.98
N PHE A 27 5.66 -10.62 -2.90
CA PHE A 27 6.25 -9.73 -3.89
C PHE A 27 7.60 -10.23 -4.39
N THR A 28 7.88 -9.92 -5.65
CA THR A 28 9.21 -9.96 -6.24
C THR A 28 9.76 -8.54 -6.29
N LEU A 29 10.96 -8.35 -5.75
CA LEU A 29 11.66 -7.06 -5.75
C LEU A 29 12.84 -7.10 -6.73
N SER A 30 12.90 -6.11 -7.61
CA SER A 30 14.00 -5.87 -8.55
C SER A 30 14.60 -4.50 -8.27
N LEU A 31 15.91 -4.47 -7.99
CA LEU A 31 16.67 -3.24 -7.75
C LEU A 31 17.81 -3.14 -8.77
N LYS A 32 17.80 -2.07 -9.58
CA LYS A 32 18.92 -1.77 -10.48
C LYS A 32 19.60 -0.49 -10.01
N CYS A 33 20.87 -0.61 -9.63
CA CYS A 33 21.63 0.50 -9.06
C CYS A 33 22.63 1.05 -10.09
N GLN A 34 22.75 2.38 -10.14
CA GLN A 34 23.81 3.07 -10.85
C GLN A 34 24.42 4.16 -9.98
N GLU A 35 25.74 4.19 -9.89
CA GLU A 35 26.49 5.24 -9.23
C GLU A 35 26.96 6.27 -10.25
N LEU A 36 26.71 7.55 -9.97
CA LEU A 36 27.19 8.67 -10.77
C LEU A 36 28.53 9.18 -10.22
N LEU A 37 29.30 9.85 -11.08
CA LEU A 37 30.64 10.42 -10.78
C LEU A 37 30.68 11.29 -9.49
N ASN A 38 29.54 11.89 -9.11
CA ASN A 38 29.43 12.73 -7.91
C ASN A 38 29.02 11.96 -6.64
N LYS A 39 29.27 10.65 -6.56
CA LYS A 39 28.89 9.78 -5.43
C LYS A 39 27.37 9.74 -5.15
N LYS A 40 26.57 10.15 -6.14
CA LYS A 40 25.11 10.01 -6.12
C LYS A 40 24.75 8.63 -6.64
N LYS A 41 23.89 7.92 -5.92
CA LYS A 41 23.41 6.60 -6.33
C LYS A 41 21.93 6.71 -6.71
N PHE A 42 21.60 6.24 -7.90
CA PHE A 42 20.23 6.07 -8.36
C PHE A 42 19.89 4.59 -8.34
N THR A 43 18.79 4.25 -7.68
CA THR A 43 18.24 2.89 -7.67
C THR A 43 16.89 2.92 -8.35
N LEU A 44 16.77 2.21 -9.46
CA LEU A 44 15.48 1.86 -10.02
C LEU A 44 14.86 0.78 -9.13
N TYR A 45 13.69 1.10 -8.61
CA TYR A 45 12.88 0.24 -7.77
C TYR A 45 11.73 -0.31 -8.62
N GLU A 46 11.59 -1.62 -8.65
CA GLU A 46 10.46 -2.29 -9.28
C GLU A 46 10.01 -3.43 -8.36
N ASN A 47 8.73 -3.45 -8.03
CA ASN A 47 8.11 -4.47 -7.20
C ASN A 47 6.81 -4.91 -7.86
N ASN A 48 6.61 -6.22 -7.96
CA ASN A 48 5.36 -6.79 -8.44
C ASN A 48 4.95 -7.98 -7.58
N GLY A 49 3.66 -8.15 -7.36
CA GLY A 49 3.15 -9.38 -6.77
C GLY A 49 1.68 -9.33 -6.44
N SER A 50 1.29 -10.12 -5.45
CA SER A 50 -0.11 -10.38 -5.12
C SER A 50 -0.38 -10.17 -3.64
N TRP A 51 -1.63 -9.85 -3.31
CA TRP A 51 -2.08 -9.68 -1.94
C TRP A 51 -3.42 -10.36 -1.72
N THR A 52 -3.69 -10.73 -0.47
CA THR A 52 -4.98 -11.21 0.03
C THR A 52 -5.31 -10.46 1.31
N ASN A 53 -6.59 -10.26 1.62
CA ASN A 53 -7.00 -9.62 2.87
C ASN A 53 -7.95 -10.48 3.72
N ASN A 54 -8.18 -10.05 4.96
CA ASN A 54 -9.10 -10.69 5.91
C ASN A 54 -10.58 -10.65 5.50
N TYR A 55 -10.92 -10.03 4.37
CA TYR A 55 -12.27 -10.04 3.78
C TYR A 55 -12.38 -11.04 2.61
N SER A 56 -11.36 -11.88 2.39
CA SER A 56 -11.25 -12.78 1.24
C SER A 56 -11.13 -12.08 -0.11
N ASN A 57 -10.83 -10.77 -0.12
CA ASN A 57 -10.45 -10.09 -1.35
C ASN A 57 -8.97 -10.37 -1.63
N TYR A 58 -8.63 -10.37 -2.90
CA TYR A 58 -7.28 -10.58 -3.37
C TYR A 58 -7.02 -9.72 -4.58
N GLY A 59 -5.76 -9.63 -4.98
CA GLY A 59 -5.39 -8.78 -6.08
C GLY A 59 -3.92 -8.81 -6.40
N THR A 60 -3.53 -7.94 -7.32
CA THR A 60 -2.13 -7.71 -7.67
C THR A 60 -1.71 -6.31 -7.25
N SER A 61 -0.40 -6.11 -7.14
CA SER A 61 0.15 -4.77 -7.00
C SER A 61 1.47 -4.67 -7.72
N PHE A 62 1.64 -3.53 -8.37
CA PHE A 62 2.85 -3.18 -9.08
C PHE A 62 3.32 -1.81 -8.59
N CYS A 63 4.58 -1.71 -8.20
CA CYS A 63 5.21 -0.46 -7.84
C CYS A 63 6.45 -0.24 -8.69
N TYR A 64 6.64 0.98 -9.16
CA TYR A 64 7.81 1.39 -9.93
C TYR A 64 8.27 2.78 -9.49
N GLY A 65 9.58 2.98 -9.47
CA GLY A 65 10.12 4.25 -9.07
C GLY A 65 11.63 4.36 -9.03
N THR A 66 12.09 5.47 -8.48
CA THR A 66 13.50 5.79 -8.29
C THR A 66 13.77 6.18 -6.84
N ILE A 67 14.85 5.64 -6.31
CA ILE A 67 15.43 6.04 -5.02
C ILE A 67 16.74 6.75 -5.33
N GLN A 68 16.84 8.02 -4.96
CA GLN A 68 18.09 8.78 -4.98
C GLN A 68 18.69 8.76 -3.58
N SER A 69 19.92 8.27 -3.47
CA SER A 69 20.72 8.36 -2.25
C SER A 69 22.03 9.09 -2.51
N ILE A 70 22.46 9.83 -1.49
CA ILE A 70 23.85 10.26 -1.32
C ILE A 70 24.47 9.31 -0.29
N ILE A 71 25.79 9.18 -0.28
CA ILE A 71 26.50 8.38 0.72
C ILE A 71 25.91 8.62 2.11
N ASN A 72 25.35 7.57 2.70
CA ASN A 72 24.73 7.53 4.04
C ASN A 72 23.44 8.35 4.23
N SER A 73 22.73 8.77 3.17
CA SER A 73 21.40 9.39 3.28
C SER A 73 20.49 9.15 2.07
N TYR A 74 19.17 9.08 2.28
CA TYR A 74 18.17 9.09 1.21
C TYR A 74 17.73 10.52 0.95
N GLU A 75 17.91 11.03 -0.27
CA GLU A 75 17.53 12.40 -0.64
C GLU A 75 16.16 12.47 -1.32
N GLY A 76 15.75 11.41 -2.00
CA GLY A 76 14.50 11.41 -2.76
C GLY A 76 13.97 10.02 -2.99
N LEU A 77 12.68 9.85 -2.71
CA LEU A 77 11.91 8.65 -3.00
C LEU A 77 10.74 9.06 -3.89
N LEU A 78 10.74 8.59 -5.13
CA LEU A 78 9.58 8.67 -6.02
C LEU A 78 9.20 7.25 -6.39
N VAL A 79 8.21 6.69 -5.69
CA VAL A 79 7.65 5.37 -6.00
C VAL A 79 6.15 5.55 -6.21
N ILE A 80 5.68 5.06 -7.34
CA ILE A 80 4.27 5.01 -7.69
C ILE A 80 3.86 3.55 -7.61
N CYS A 81 2.73 3.28 -6.95
CA CYS A 81 2.15 1.95 -6.83
C CYS A 81 0.75 1.93 -7.44
N GLU A 82 0.41 0.84 -8.09
CA GLU A 82 -0.92 0.52 -8.58
C GLU A 82 -1.34 -0.80 -7.93
N HIS A 83 -2.49 -0.81 -7.27
CA HIS A 83 -3.12 -2.01 -6.78
C HIS A 83 -4.37 -2.30 -7.59
N LEU A 84 -4.53 -3.56 -8.01
CA LEU A 84 -5.72 -4.09 -8.66
C LEU A 84 -6.32 -5.15 -7.74
N ASP A 85 -7.64 -5.16 -7.53
CA ASP A 85 -8.31 -6.32 -6.93
C ASP A 85 -8.71 -7.36 -7.98
N SER A 86 -9.46 -8.36 -7.51
CA SER A 86 -10.06 -9.42 -8.29
C SER A 86 -11.10 -8.94 -9.31
N ASP A 87 -11.62 -7.72 -9.15
CA ASP A 87 -12.62 -7.11 -10.04
C ASP A 87 -11.97 -6.11 -11.03
N ASP A 88 -10.62 -6.10 -11.09
CA ASP A 88 -9.80 -5.16 -11.85
C ASP A 88 -10.01 -3.68 -11.46
N GLU A 89 -10.53 -3.44 -10.26
CA GLU A 89 -10.70 -2.09 -9.70
C GLU A 89 -9.38 -1.57 -9.14
N LYS A 90 -9.08 -0.30 -9.43
CA LYS A 90 -7.81 0.35 -9.08
C LYS A 90 -7.91 1.11 -7.76
N PHE A 91 -6.89 0.98 -6.91
CA PHE A 91 -6.75 1.74 -5.66
C PHE A 91 -5.31 2.14 -5.34
#